data_AF-A0A7X7I4L2-F1
#
_entry.id   AF-A0A7X7I4L2-F1
#
_cell.length_a   1.000
_cell.length_b   1.000
_cell.length_c   1.000
_cell.angle_alpha   90.00
_cell.angle_beta   90.00
_cell.angle_gamma   90.00
#
_symmetry.space_group_name_H-M   'P 1'
#
loop_
_entity.id
_entity.type
_entity.pdbx_description
1 polymer ?
#
loop_
_entity_poly.entity_id
_entity_poly.type
_entity_poly.pdbx_seq_one_letter_code
_entity_poly.pdbx_strand_id
1 'polypeptide(L)'
;MKMFKILMIVVVILGCASVSVGAESEDDSIFAKMWSKAMPKLEQALELFERGETLPESKIFGADKQSNNAKYEKLLNEVFDILLDSEFHASRGEYRSLEERIEKSEQKIAELRKERIGAPEESWIPFRQTRSKIDEEVDELKEDIARFRKEKEAIRSSMVAALSAMGVSVDGAKLDILLASVSGDDVIALLLAADSIKKINLQIVDLLRKGEGNIHMARKYTGVHMVLVDIYLHAHHDVLEKIASEYSPRLDSITSSAQLLKKQAEQMLAATPRGGSQREVLETNVKANERTVQTASLYRDYLRTQQNKLRISAEKLTSDLSVARNTYQTVKTGGDLISLINISMRTLESVFGFVLPDLSTVYDQEVLKEFERITGQIRKGS
;
A
#
# COMPACT_ATOMS: atom_id res chain seq x y z
N MET A 1 -32.19 61.96 37.86
CA MET A 1 -32.97 62.82 36.93
C MET A 1 -32.71 62.34 35.50
N LYS A 2 -33.77 62.35 34.69
CA LYS A 2 -33.97 61.68 33.39
C LYS A 2 -33.10 62.18 32.22
N MET A 3 -33.01 61.32 31.19
CA MET A 3 -33.14 61.53 29.72
C MET A 3 -31.94 60.94 28.96
N PHE A 4 -32.01 59.80 28.24
CA PHE A 4 -32.80 59.32 27.08
C PHE A 4 -32.48 60.02 25.73
N LYS A 5 -31.99 59.19 24.77
CA LYS A 5 -31.81 59.37 23.30
C LYS A 5 -30.62 60.26 22.86
N ILE A 6 -29.83 59.96 21.82
CA ILE A 6 -30.15 59.53 20.45
C ILE A 6 -29.02 58.68 19.83
N LEU A 7 -29.43 57.67 19.07
CA LEU A 7 -28.71 56.86 18.09
C LEU A 7 -28.31 57.68 16.85
N MET A 8 -27.05 57.66 16.41
CA MET A 8 -26.75 57.79 14.98
C MET A 8 -25.46 57.04 14.59
N ILE A 9 -25.67 56.15 13.63
CA ILE A 9 -24.72 55.26 12.95
C ILE A 9 -23.81 56.08 12.05
N VAL A 10 -22.49 55.86 12.13
CA VAL A 10 -21.57 56.10 11.01
C VAL A 10 -20.77 54.82 10.81
N VAL A 11 -21.16 54.09 9.77
CA VAL A 11 -20.43 52.96 9.20
C VAL A 11 -19.20 53.53 8.49
N VAL A 12 -18.01 53.29 9.05
CA VAL A 12 -16.75 53.44 8.32
C VAL A 12 -16.30 52.03 7.95
N ILE A 13 -16.51 51.67 6.70
CA ILE A 13 -15.92 50.49 6.06
C ILE A 13 -14.44 50.81 5.88
N LEU A 14 -13.60 50.43 6.85
CA LEU A 14 -12.17 50.28 6.61
C LEU A 14 -11.99 48.88 6.04
N GLY A 15 -11.70 48.81 4.74
CA GLY A 15 -11.30 47.58 4.08
C GLY A 15 -10.03 47.04 4.70
N CYS A 16 -10.17 45.99 5.50
CA CYS A 16 -9.07 45.08 5.78
C CYS A 16 -8.77 44.33 4.47
N ALA A 17 -7.79 44.81 3.72
CA ALA A 17 -7.01 43.95 2.85
C ALA A 17 -6.34 42.91 3.74
N SER A 18 -7.01 41.77 3.92
CA SER A 18 -6.39 40.57 4.45
C SER A 18 -5.33 40.15 3.44
N VAL A 19 -4.09 40.55 3.69
CA VAL A 19 -2.91 39.90 3.15
C VAL A 19 -2.95 38.49 3.72
N SER A 20 -3.50 37.56 2.95
CA SER A 20 -3.38 36.13 3.21
C SER A 20 -1.93 35.75 2.98
N VAL A 21 -1.12 35.84 4.04
CA VAL A 21 0.12 35.07 4.12
C VAL A 21 -0.31 33.61 4.04
N GLY A 22 -0.06 33.00 2.89
CA GLY A 22 -0.48 31.63 2.61
C GLY A 22 0.12 30.68 3.64
N ALA A 23 -0.74 30.03 4.42
CA ALA A 23 -0.40 28.73 4.95
C ALA A 23 -0.34 27.80 3.73
N GLU A 24 0.86 27.40 3.30
CA GLU A 24 1.01 26.28 2.39
C GLU A 24 0.25 25.10 2.99
N SER A 25 -0.65 24.50 2.22
CA SER A 25 -1.35 23.31 2.70
C SER A 25 -0.32 22.19 2.90
N GLU A 26 -0.56 21.28 3.84
CA GLU A 26 0.35 20.17 4.12
C GLU A 26 0.63 19.32 2.86
N ASP A 27 -0.39 19.19 1.98
CA ASP A 27 -0.32 18.53 0.67
C ASP A 27 0.63 19.26 -0.30
N ASP A 28 0.65 20.60 -0.30
CA ASP A 28 1.59 21.39 -1.12
C ASP A 28 3.05 21.16 -0.69
N SER A 29 3.29 21.08 0.62
CA SER A 29 4.62 20.82 1.19
C SER A 29 5.11 19.39 0.90
N ILE A 30 4.22 18.39 0.98
CA ILE A 30 4.53 16.99 0.63
C ILE A 30 4.86 16.89 -0.86
N PHE A 31 4.02 17.47 -1.72
CA PHE A 31 4.25 17.47 -3.17
C PHE A 31 5.56 18.16 -3.55
N ALA A 32 5.87 19.32 -2.96
CA ALA A 32 7.12 20.04 -3.24
C ALA A 32 8.37 19.22 -2.88
N LYS A 33 8.33 18.48 -1.76
CA LYS A 33 9.42 17.56 -1.36
C LYS A 33 9.55 16.40 -2.34
N MET A 34 8.44 15.77 -2.72
CA MET A 34 8.45 14.70 -3.72
C MET A 34 9.03 15.19 -5.05
N TRP A 35 8.55 16.32 -5.56
CA TRP A 35 9.01 16.92 -6.82
C TRP A 35 10.52 17.20 -6.81
N SER A 36 11.02 17.85 -5.74
CA SER A 36 12.44 18.19 -5.62
C SER A 36 13.36 16.97 -5.52
N LYS A 37 12.89 15.86 -4.95
CA LYS A 37 13.62 14.58 -4.90
C LYS A 37 13.53 13.79 -6.20
N ALA A 38 12.34 13.73 -6.82
CA ALA A 38 12.07 12.89 -7.99
C ALA A 38 12.66 13.46 -9.28
N MET A 39 12.50 14.77 -9.53
CA MET A 39 12.88 15.40 -10.80
C MET A 39 14.35 15.17 -11.19
N PRO A 40 15.35 15.37 -10.30
CA PRO A 40 16.75 15.13 -10.65
C PRO A 40 17.04 13.68 -11.06
N LYS A 41 16.32 12.71 -10.48
CA LYS A 41 16.48 11.28 -10.80
C LYS A 41 15.76 10.91 -12.08
N LEU A 42 14.57 11.48 -12.33
CA LEU A 42 13.84 11.34 -13.59
C LEU A 42 14.67 11.86 -14.78
N GLU A 43 15.39 12.97 -14.58
CA GLU A 43 16.31 13.53 -15.57
C GLU A 43 17.51 12.60 -15.81
N GLN A 44 18.12 12.07 -14.75
CA GLN A 44 19.20 11.08 -14.90
C GLN A 44 18.73 9.79 -15.59
N ALA A 45 17.51 9.33 -15.30
CA ALA A 45 16.93 8.17 -15.95
C ALA A 45 16.71 8.45 -17.44
N LEU A 46 16.21 9.64 -17.80
CA LEU A 46 16.10 10.07 -19.19
C LEU A 46 17.46 10.09 -19.91
N GLU A 47 18.51 10.61 -19.27
CA GLU A 47 19.86 10.58 -19.85
C GLU A 47 20.38 9.16 -20.10
N LEU A 48 20.13 8.22 -19.17
CA LEU A 48 20.49 6.82 -19.35
C LEU A 48 19.66 6.16 -20.46
N PHE A 49 18.37 6.48 -20.56
CA PHE A 49 17.51 6.02 -21.65
C PHE A 49 18.09 6.47 -23.01
N GLU A 50 18.40 7.76 -23.18
CA GLU A 50 18.95 8.29 -24.42
C GLU A 50 20.31 7.67 -24.77
N ARG A 51 21.18 7.47 -23.77
CA ARG A 51 22.46 6.79 -23.97
C ARG A 51 22.27 5.35 -24.44
N GLY A 52 21.29 4.64 -23.87
CA GLY A 52 20.97 3.26 -24.20
C GLY A 52 20.64 3.03 -25.68
N GLU A 53 20.01 4.01 -26.35
CA GLU A 53 19.71 3.91 -27.79
C GLU A 53 20.98 3.82 -28.67
N THR A 54 22.12 4.29 -28.17
CA THR A 54 23.39 4.40 -28.93
C THR A 54 24.49 3.44 -28.49
N LEU A 55 24.30 2.74 -27.36
CA LEU A 55 25.30 1.82 -26.82
C LEU A 55 25.32 0.48 -27.57
N PRO A 56 26.49 -0.19 -27.65
CA PRO A 56 26.59 -1.54 -28.18
C PRO A 56 25.94 -2.56 -27.24
N GLU A 57 25.47 -3.69 -27.79
CA GLU A 57 24.81 -4.77 -27.04
C GLU A 57 25.66 -5.32 -25.88
N SER A 58 26.97 -5.53 -26.11
CA SER A 58 27.90 -5.97 -25.06
C SER A 58 29.31 -5.40 -25.28
N LYS A 59 30.02 -5.12 -24.18
CA LYS A 59 31.44 -4.74 -24.19
C LYS A 59 32.19 -5.37 -23.01
N ILE A 60 33.45 -5.73 -23.25
CA ILE A 60 34.35 -6.24 -22.21
C ILE A 60 34.88 -5.08 -21.33
N PHE A 61 34.98 -3.86 -21.88
CA PHE A 61 35.37 -2.64 -21.17
C PHE A 61 34.52 -1.44 -21.62
N GLY A 62 34.07 -0.63 -20.67
CA GLY A 62 33.18 0.51 -20.90
C GLY A 62 31.70 0.18 -20.74
N ALA A 63 30.82 1.17 -20.90
CA ALA A 63 29.38 0.96 -20.81
C ALA A 63 28.84 0.22 -22.05
N ASP A 64 27.88 -0.67 -21.82
CA ASP A 64 27.08 -1.38 -22.81
C ASP A 64 25.59 -1.29 -22.42
N LYS A 65 24.71 -1.85 -23.26
CA LYS A 65 23.27 -1.81 -23.00
C LYS A 65 22.90 -2.47 -21.67
N GLN A 66 23.53 -3.59 -21.32
CA GLN A 66 23.23 -4.31 -20.08
C GLN A 66 23.57 -3.47 -18.83
N SER A 67 24.79 -2.96 -18.75
CA SER A 67 25.24 -2.13 -17.61
C SER A 67 24.52 -0.79 -17.53
N ASN A 68 24.07 -0.24 -18.67
CA ASN A 68 23.22 0.95 -18.72
C ASN A 68 21.80 0.64 -18.23
N ASN A 69 21.20 -0.47 -18.66
CA ASN A 69 19.85 -0.87 -18.25
C ASN A 69 19.77 -1.13 -16.75
N ALA A 70 20.77 -1.80 -16.16
CA ALA A 70 20.82 -2.01 -14.71
C ALA A 70 20.85 -0.69 -13.91
N LYS A 71 21.56 0.33 -14.41
CA LYS A 71 21.57 1.67 -13.79
C LYS A 71 20.24 2.38 -13.96
N TYR A 72 19.61 2.21 -15.13
CA TYR A 72 18.31 2.78 -15.43
C TYR A 72 17.23 2.19 -14.53
N GLU A 73 17.11 0.87 -14.44
CA GLU A 73 16.18 0.16 -13.54
C GLU A 73 16.38 0.54 -12.07
N LYS A 74 17.64 0.71 -11.64
CA LYS A 74 17.92 1.21 -10.29
C LYS A 74 17.31 2.60 -10.06
N LEU A 75 17.44 3.51 -11.03
CA LEU A 75 16.81 4.83 -10.93
C LEU A 75 15.29 4.75 -10.97
N LEU A 76 14.70 3.82 -11.74
CA LEU A 76 13.25 3.62 -11.74
C LEU A 76 12.75 3.27 -10.33
N ASN A 77 13.43 2.34 -9.66
CA ASN A 77 13.12 1.94 -8.29
C ASN A 77 13.32 3.07 -7.28
N GLU A 78 14.44 3.80 -7.35
CA GLU A 78 14.68 4.94 -6.47
C GLU A 78 13.64 6.05 -6.64
N VAL A 79 13.17 6.29 -7.87
CA VAL A 79 12.08 7.25 -8.11
C VAL A 79 10.76 6.69 -7.61
N PHE A 80 10.45 5.41 -7.86
CA PHE A 80 9.24 4.77 -7.36
C PHE A 80 9.13 4.95 -5.85
N ASP A 81 10.19 4.66 -5.09
CA ASP A 81 10.25 4.85 -3.63
C ASP A 81 9.97 6.30 -3.21
N ILE A 82 10.41 7.30 -3.99
CA ILE A 82 10.10 8.71 -3.73
C ILE A 82 8.62 9.01 -3.98
N LEU A 83 8.02 8.40 -5.00
CA LEU A 83 6.60 8.57 -5.33
C LEU A 83 5.67 7.96 -4.27
N LEU A 84 6.20 7.05 -3.44
CA LEU A 84 5.50 6.47 -2.30
C LEU A 84 5.50 7.40 -1.07
N ASP A 85 6.32 8.45 -1.01
CA ASP A 85 6.44 9.33 0.17
C ASP A 85 5.11 10.10 0.40
N SER A 86 4.24 9.54 1.25
CA SER A 86 2.89 10.04 1.55
C SER A 86 2.48 9.69 2.98
N GLU A 87 1.58 10.50 3.56
CA GLU A 87 0.97 10.22 4.87
C GLU A 87 0.27 8.85 4.93
N PHE A 88 -0.19 8.35 3.78
CA PHE A 88 -0.81 7.04 3.68
C PHE A 88 0.17 5.90 4.03
N HIS A 89 1.41 5.97 3.56
CA HIS A 89 2.41 4.95 3.86
C HIS A 89 2.74 4.90 5.36
N ALA A 90 2.79 6.05 6.04
CA ALA A 90 2.96 6.11 7.49
C ALA A 90 1.76 5.48 8.23
N SER A 91 0.54 5.84 7.83
CA SER A 91 -0.71 5.33 8.40
C SER A 91 -0.79 3.79 8.36
N ARG A 92 -0.31 3.17 7.28
CA ARG A 92 -0.28 1.70 7.14
C ARG A 92 0.68 1.04 8.14
N GLY A 93 1.86 1.63 8.36
CA GLY A 93 2.83 1.15 9.35
C GLY A 93 2.28 1.23 10.77
N GLU A 94 1.62 2.34 11.10
CA GLU A 94 0.94 2.53 12.39
C GLU A 94 -0.18 1.52 12.60
N TYR A 95 -1.02 1.29 11.57
CA TYR A 95 -2.09 0.29 11.61
C TYR A 95 -1.56 -1.09 12.00
N ARG A 96 -0.43 -1.52 11.39
CA ARG A 96 0.21 -2.81 11.72
C ARG A 96 0.78 -2.84 13.12
N SER A 97 1.45 -1.78 13.53
CA SER A 97 2.01 -1.68 14.87
C SER A 97 0.91 -1.84 15.93
N LEU A 98 -0.26 -1.23 15.70
CA LEU A 98 -1.43 -1.41 16.58
C LEU A 98 -1.94 -2.85 16.58
N GLU A 99 -1.99 -3.53 15.43
CA GLU A 99 -2.37 -4.95 15.38
C GLU A 99 -1.40 -5.84 16.17
N GLU A 100 -0.10 -5.65 15.99
CA GLU A 100 0.90 -6.39 16.77
C GLU A 100 0.80 -6.13 18.27
N ARG A 101 0.51 -4.88 18.67
CA ARG A 101 0.30 -4.52 20.08
C ARG A 101 -0.95 -5.19 20.63
N ILE A 102 -2.05 -5.21 19.88
CA ILE A 102 -3.28 -5.92 20.27
C ILE A 102 -2.98 -7.41 20.44
N GLU A 103 -2.32 -8.06 19.48
CA GLU A 103 -1.98 -9.48 19.57
C GLU A 103 -1.11 -9.80 20.80
N LYS A 104 -0.07 -8.99 21.04
CA LYS A 104 0.81 -9.15 22.21
C LYS A 104 0.06 -8.96 23.54
N SER A 105 -0.82 -7.95 23.63
CA SER A 105 -1.65 -7.75 24.81
C SER A 105 -2.62 -8.91 25.04
N GLU A 106 -3.25 -9.45 23.99
CA GLU A 106 -4.13 -10.61 24.07
C GLU A 106 -3.39 -11.88 24.54
N GLN A 107 -2.17 -12.11 24.04
CA GLN A 107 -1.30 -13.19 24.51
C GLN A 107 -0.93 -13.02 25.99
N LYS A 108 -0.54 -11.81 26.41
CA LYS A 108 -0.19 -11.52 27.80
C LYS A 108 -1.37 -11.73 28.75
N ILE A 109 -2.59 -11.34 28.35
CA ILE A 109 -3.82 -11.63 29.12
C ILE A 109 -4.01 -13.13 29.30
N ALA A 110 -3.76 -13.94 28.27
CA ALA A 110 -3.89 -15.40 28.37
C ALA A 110 -2.87 -16.00 29.36
N GLU A 111 -1.63 -15.51 29.36
CA GLU A 111 -0.59 -15.89 30.33
C GLU A 111 -0.96 -15.49 31.75
N LEU A 112 -1.37 -14.23 31.97
CA LEU A 112 -1.79 -13.73 33.28
C LEU A 112 -2.97 -14.52 33.85
N ARG A 113 -3.95 -14.88 33.02
CA ARG A 113 -5.08 -15.74 33.44
C ARG A 113 -4.62 -17.12 33.90
N LYS A 114 -3.57 -17.67 33.29
CA LYS A 114 -2.96 -18.93 33.74
C LYS A 114 -2.23 -18.75 35.06
N GLU A 115 -1.45 -17.68 35.21
CA GLU A 115 -0.74 -17.35 36.46
C GLU A 115 -1.71 -17.15 37.63
N ARG A 116 -2.85 -16.51 37.37
CA ARG A 116 -3.93 -16.27 38.35
C ARG A 116 -4.41 -17.54 39.05
N ILE A 117 -4.39 -18.70 38.39
CA ILE A 117 -4.85 -19.98 38.94
C ILE A 117 -4.03 -20.36 40.18
N GLY A 118 -2.71 -20.14 40.14
CA GLY A 118 -1.79 -20.45 41.23
C GLY A 118 -1.46 -19.29 42.16
N ALA A 119 -1.97 -18.08 41.87
CA ALA A 119 -1.68 -16.89 42.66
C ALA A 119 -2.46 -16.88 43.98
N PRO A 120 -1.83 -16.45 45.10
CA PRO A 120 -2.52 -16.27 46.37
C PRO A 120 -3.51 -15.10 46.30
N GLU A 121 -4.56 -15.16 47.12
CA GLU A 121 -5.52 -14.06 47.33
C GLU A 121 -4.81 -12.81 47.85
N GLU A 122 -4.02 -12.97 48.91
CA GLU A 122 -3.26 -11.90 49.56
C GLU A 122 -1.80 -12.31 49.76
N SER A 123 -0.90 -11.33 49.77
CA SER A 123 0.51 -11.54 50.07
C SER A 123 1.11 -10.33 50.76
N TRP A 124 1.85 -10.56 51.84
CA TRP A 124 2.63 -9.57 52.57
C TRP A 124 3.97 -9.23 51.88
N ILE A 125 4.41 -10.02 50.89
CA ILE A 125 5.60 -9.76 50.09
C ILE A 125 5.24 -8.74 48.98
N PRO A 126 5.87 -7.54 48.94
CA PRO A 126 5.45 -6.44 48.05
C PRO A 126 5.49 -6.78 46.56
N PHE A 127 6.44 -7.62 46.14
CA PHE A 127 6.68 -7.96 44.74
C PHE A 127 5.99 -9.27 44.30
N ARG A 128 5.28 -9.94 45.21
CA ARG A 128 4.57 -11.18 44.84
C ARG A 128 3.31 -10.82 44.06
N GLN A 129 3.13 -11.46 42.92
CA GLN A 129 1.88 -11.39 42.16
C GLN A 129 0.74 -12.01 43.01
N THR A 130 -0.36 -11.26 43.14
CA THR A 130 -1.58 -11.68 43.84
C THR A 130 -2.73 -11.70 42.85
N ARG A 131 -3.82 -12.41 43.16
CA ARG A 131 -4.99 -12.43 42.27
C ARG A 131 -5.48 -11.02 41.92
N SER A 132 -5.53 -10.12 42.91
CA SER A 132 -5.95 -8.72 42.70
C SER A 132 -5.02 -7.96 41.75
N LYS A 133 -3.70 -8.11 41.88
CA LYS A 133 -2.72 -7.43 41.00
C LYS A 133 -2.78 -7.96 39.57
N ILE A 134 -2.95 -9.27 39.42
CA ILE A 134 -3.13 -9.90 38.11
C ILE A 134 -4.43 -9.41 37.46
N ASP A 135 -5.52 -9.32 38.23
CA ASP A 135 -6.81 -8.82 37.72
C ASP A 135 -6.71 -7.36 37.28
N GLU A 136 -6.00 -6.52 38.04
CA GLU A 136 -5.71 -5.11 37.68
C GLU A 136 -4.89 -5.02 36.38
N GLU A 137 -3.79 -5.77 36.25
CA GLU A 137 -2.96 -5.80 35.02
C GLU A 137 -3.77 -6.32 33.81
N VAL A 138 -4.65 -7.30 34.01
CA VAL A 138 -5.54 -7.79 32.96
C VAL A 138 -6.54 -6.73 32.53
N ASP A 139 -7.06 -5.93 33.45
CA ASP A 139 -8.01 -4.85 33.13
C ASP A 139 -7.32 -3.68 32.43
N GLU A 140 -6.12 -3.28 32.85
CA GLU A 140 -5.29 -2.31 32.13
C GLU A 140 -5.01 -2.75 30.69
N LEU A 141 -4.63 -4.02 30.48
CA LEU A 141 -4.39 -4.55 29.13
C LEU A 141 -5.65 -4.55 28.26
N LYS A 142 -6.85 -4.76 28.84
CA LYS A 142 -8.11 -4.64 28.10
C LYS A 142 -8.42 -3.21 27.72
N GLU A 143 -8.16 -2.25 28.61
CA GLU A 143 -8.31 -0.82 28.30
C GLU A 143 -7.36 -0.40 27.18
N ASP A 144 -6.11 -0.85 27.23
CA ASP A 144 -5.12 -0.66 26.16
C ASP A 144 -5.61 -1.21 24.82
N ILE A 145 -6.09 -2.46 24.80
CA ILE A 145 -6.67 -3.07 23.59
C ILE A 145 -7.84 -2.24 23.06
N ALA A 146 -8.73 -1.74 23.93
CA ALA A 146 -9.85 -0.90 23.52
C ALA A 146 -9.39 0.42 22.90
N ARG A 147 -8.36 1.07 23.48
CA ARG A 147 -7.75 2.28 22.89
C ARG A 147 -7.09 1.98 21.54
N PHE A 148 -6.28 0.93 21.43
CA PHE A 148 -5.63 0.55 20.17
C PHE A 148 -6.64 0.24 19.07
N ARG A 149 -7.75 -0.44 19.39
CA ARG A 149 -8.84 -0.69 18.43
C ARG A 149 -9.49 0.61 17.94
N LYS A 150 -9.68 1.60 18.84
CA LYS A 150 -10.23 2.91 18.47
C LYS A 150 -9.27 3.69 17.56
N GLU A 151 -7.97 3.69 17.89
CA GLU A 151 -6.93 4.30 17.06
C GLU A 151 -6.87 3.61 15.68
N LYS A 152 -6.96 2.28 15.65
CA LYS A 152 -6.98 1.49 14.41
C LYS A 152 -8.15 1.86 13.50
N GLU A 153 -9.36 2.04 14.04
CA GLU A 153 -10.52 2.48 13.25
C GLU A 153 -10.40 3.92 12.74
N ALA A 154 -9.74 4.82 13.50
CA ALA A 154 -9.47 6.18 13.05
C ALA A 154 -8.50 6.18 11.85
N ILE A 155 -7.42 5.41 11.94
CA ILE A 155 -6.47 5.22 10.84
C ILE A 155 -7.17 4.61 9.64
N ARG A 156 -7.96 3.56 9.83
CA ARG A 156 -8.76 2.91 8.78
C ARG A 156 -9.66 3.90 8.06
N SER A 157 -10.36 4.76 8.80
CA SER A 157 -11.24 5.78 8.22
C SER A 157 -10.46 6.82 7.41
N SER A 158 -9.28 7.24 7.91
CA SER A 158 -8.38 8.14 7.18
C SER A 158 -7.88 7.51 5.87
N MET A 159 -7.50 6.23 5.90
CA MET A 159 -7.05 5.50 4.71
C MET A 159 -8.16 5.36 3.66
N VAL A 160 -9.39 5.08 4.06
CA VAL A 160 -10.54 5.07 3.13
C VAL A 160 -10.74 6.45 2.50
N ALA A 161 -10.66 7.53 3.29
CA ALA A 161 -10.81 8.88 2.78
C ALA A 161 -9.70 9.25 1.78
N ALA A 162 -8.45 8.91 2.09
CA ALA A 162 -7.30 9.13 1.21
C ALA A 162 -7.45 8.38 -0.13
N LEU A 163 -7.80 7.08 -0.09
CA LEU A 163 -8.06 6.28 -1.31
C LEU A 163 -9.22 6.85 -2.12
N SER A 164 -10.27 7.32 -1.46
CA SER A 164 -11.41 7.96 -2.12
C SER A 164 -11.01 9.28 -2.79
N ALA A 165 -10.14 10.09 -2.16
CA ALA A 165 -9.62 11.32 -2.74
C ALA A 165 -8.76 11.07 -3.99
N MET A 166 -8.07 9.93 -4.06
CA MET A 166 -7.37 9.46 -5.26
C MET A 166 -8.31 8.93 -6.36
N GLY A 167 -9.62 8.89 -6.11
CA GLY A 167 -10.63 8.36 -7.04
C GLY A 167 -10.80 6.84 -7.00
N VAL A 168 -10.28 6.19 -5.96
CA VAL A 168 -10.35 4.74 -5.77
C VAL A 168 -11.58 4.43 -4.92
N SER A 169 -12.56 3.72 -5.49
CA SER A 169 -13.76 3.33 -4.77
C SER A 169 -13.45 2.19 -3.79
N VAL A 170 -13.13 2.52 -2.53
CA VAL A 170 -12.81 1.56 -1.47
C VAL A 170 -13.77 1.74 -0.32
N ASP A 171 -14.51 0.68 0.03
CA ASP A 171 -15.23 0.61 1.29
C ASP A 171 -14.33 -0.01 2.37
N GLY A 172 -14.74 0.11 3.64
CA GLY A 172 -13.93 -0.39 4.76
C GLY A 172 -13.64 -1.89 4.65
N ALA A 173 -14.55 -2.70 4.10
CA ALA A 173 -14.37 -4.14 4.01
C ALA A 173 -13.35 -4.52 2.93
N LYS A 174 -13.31 -3.81 1.81
CA LYS A 174 -12.26 -3.94 0.79
C LYS A 174 -10.90 -3.49 1.31
N LEU A 175 -10.87 -2.42 2.09
CA LEU A 175 -9.64 -1.99 2.76
C LEU A 175 -9.14 -3.08 3.70
N ASP A 176 -9.99 -3.69 4.52
CA ASP A 176 -9.56 -4.73 5.47
C ASP A 176 -8.88 -5.92 4.78
N ILE A 177 -9.39 -6.36 3.63
CA ILE A 177 -8.76 -7.46 2.88
C ILE A 177 -7.44 -7.02 2.25
N LEU A 178 -7.40 -5.81 1.70
CA LEU A 178 -6.16 -5.21 1.20
C LEU A 178 -5.12 -5.18 2.34
N LEU A 179 -5.52 -4.74 3.53
CA LEU A 179 -4.67 -4.67 4.71
C LEU A 179 -4.28 -6.06 5.26
N ALA A 180 -5.14 -7.06 5.13
CA ALA A 180 -4.87 -8.43 5.57
C ALA A 180 -4.00 -9.22 4.57
N SER A 181 -3.93 -8.80 3.30
CA SER A 181 -3.24 -9.54 2.25
C SER A 181 -1.74 -9.28 2.17
N VAL A 182 -1.01 -10.26 1.61
CA VAL A 182 0.44 -10.22 1.41
C VAL A 182 0.81 -9.24 0.30
N SER A 183 0.09 -9.29 -0.83
CA SER A 183 0.25 -8.37 -1.96
C SER A 183 -0.40 -7.00 -1.71
N GLY A 184 -1.03 -6.80 -0.55
CA GLY A 184 -1.77 -5.59 -0.25
C GLY A 184 -0.90 -4.35 -0.22
N ASP A 185 0.33 -4.48 0.29
CA ASP A 185 1.29 -3.37 0.31
C ASP A 185 1.74 -3.00 -1.10
N ASP A 186 1.97 -4.00 -1.95
CA ASP A 186 2.37 -3.76 -3.33
C ASP A 186 1.24 -3.07 -4.12
N VAL A 187 0.00 -3.50 -3.95
CA VAL A 187 -1.16 -2.85 -4.59
C VAL A 187 -1.35 -1.42 -4.07
N ILE A 188 -1.19 -1.19 -2.76
CA ILE A 188 -1.21 0.15 -2.17
C ILE A 188 -0.08 1.03 -2.73
N ALA A 189 1.12 0.49 -2.86
CA ALA A 189 2.27 1.22 -3.40
C ALA A 189 2.00 1.66 -4.85
N LEU A 190 1.45 0.77 -5.68
CA LEU A 190 1.07 1.13 -7.05
C LEU A 190 -0.03 2.22 -7.07
N LEU A 191 -1.03 2.14 -6.18
CA LEU A 191 -2.08 3.17 -6.07
C LEU A 191 -1.50 4.55 -5.76
N LEU A 192 -0.56 4.62 -4.83
CA LEU A 192 0.05 5.87 -4.39
C LEU A 192 1.00 6.43 -5.44
N ALA A 193 1.81 5.56 -6.06
CA ALA A 193 2.64 5.96 -7.20
C ALA A 193 1.79 6.51 -8.36
N ALA A 194 0.62 5.93 -8.63
CA ALA A 194 -0.29 6.40 -9.66
C ALA A 194 -0.81 7.82 -9.38
N ASP A 195 -1.21 8.13 -8.14
CA ASP A 195 -1.61 9.49 -7.74
C ASP A 195 -0.45 10.48 -7.87
N SER A 196 0.73 10.11 -7.39
CA SER A 196 1.95 10.92 -7.49
C SER A 196 2.34 11.21 -8.94
N ILE A 197 2.32 10.21 -9.81
CA ILE A 197 2.60 10.36 -11.26
C ILE A 197 1.57 11.29 -11.89
N LYS A 198 0.29 11.15 -11.56
CA LYS A 198 -0.78 12.04 -12.04
C LYS A 198 -0.51 13.49 -11.64
N LYS A 199 -0.19 13.75 -10.37
CA LYS A 199 0.14 15.10 -9.85
C LYS A 199 1.36 15.69 -10.59
N ILE A 200 2.42 14.90 -10.80
CA ILE A 200 3.61 15.33 -11.56
C ILE A 200 3.25 15.68 -13.00
N ASN A 201 2.47 14.83 -13.69
CA ASN A 201 2.05 15.07 -15.06
C ASN A 201 1.20 16.35 -15.19
N LEU A 202 0.29 16.61 -14.25
CA LEU A 202 -0.50 17.85 -14.22
C LEU A 202 0.38 19.10 -14.11
N GLN A 203 1.42 19.06 -13.26
CA GLN A 203 2.39 20.16 -13.16
C GLN A 203 3.22 20.34 -14.42
N ILE A 204 3.62 19.23 -15.06
CA ILE A 204 4.30 19.27 -16.36
C ILE A 204 3.41 19.95 -17.41
N VAL A 205 2.13 19.58 -17.50
CA VAL A 205 1.18 20.20 -18.43
C VAL A 205 1.05 21.70 -18.17
N ASP A 206 0.96 22.11 -16.91
CA ASP A 206 0.89 23.52 -16.51
C ASP A 206 2.17 24.30 -16.90
N LEU A 207 3.36 23.75 -16.64
CA LEU A 207 4.64 24.32 -17.05
C LEU A 207 4.74 24.49 -18.57
N LEU A 208 4.27 23.51 -19.34
CA LEU A 208 4.26 23.56 -20.80
C LEU A 208 3.28 24.61 -21.35
N ARG A 209 2.14 24.82 -20.68
CA ARG A 209 1.16 25.87 -21.06
C ARG A 209 1.67 27.27 -20.74
N LYS A 210 2.34 27.45 -19.60
CA LYS A 210 2.90 28.74 -19.17
C LYS A 210 4.16 29.13 -19.95
N GLY A 211 4.91 28.16 -20.47
CA GLY A 211 6.22 28.35 -21.09
C GLY A 211 6.22 28.49 -22.61
N GLU A 212 5.24 29.18 -23.22
CA GLU A 212 5.10 29.35 -24.67
C GLU A 212 6.46 29.49 -25.40
N GLY A 213 6.82 28.49 -26.22
CA GLY A 213 7.96 28.55 -27.15
C GLY A 213 9.28 27.90 -26.72
N ASN A 214 9.44 27.33 -25.52
CA ASN A 214 10.70 26.66 -25.14
C ASN A 214 10.72 25.16 -25.52
N ILE A 215 11.13 24.86 -26.76
CA ILE A 215 11.29 23.49 -27.29
C ILE A 215 12.15 22.60 -26.39
N HIS A 216 13.16 23.15 -25.72
CA HIS A 216 14.01 22.40 -24.81
C HIS A 216 13.23 21.89 -23.58
N MET A 217 12.34 22.71 -23.02
CA MET A 217 11.47 22.30 -21.91
C MET A 217 10.42 21.29 -22.36
N ALA A 218 9.85 21.46 -23.56
CA ALA A 218 8.94 20.49 -24.16
C ALA A 218 9.58 19.11 -24.28
N ARG A 219 10.81 19.04 -24.80
CA ARG A 219 11.58 17.79 -24.90
C ARG A 219 11.81 17.17 -23.52
N LYS A 220 12.37 17.94 -22.59
CA LYS A 220 12.68 17.48 -21.24
C LYS A 220 11.46 16.90 -20.55
N TYR A 221 10.36 17.63 -20.48
CA TYR A 221 9.18 17.19 -19.75
C TYR A 221 8.42 16.05 -20.43
N THR A 222 8.45 15.97 -21.77
CA THR A 222 7.92 14.78 -22.48
C THR A 222 8.76 13.55 -22.20
N GLY A 223 10.09 13.70 -22.11
CA GLY A 223 10.99 12.61 -21.73
C GLY A 223 10.78 12.15 -20.28
N VAL A 224 10.63 13.09 -19.35
CA VAL A 224 10.28 12.78 -17.95
C VAL A 224 8.95 12.03 -17.87
N HIS A 225 7.94 12.48 -18.61
CA HIS A 225 6.66 11.79 -18.68
C HIS A 225 6.78 10.35 -19.19
N MET A 226 7.54 10.11 -20.26
CA MET A 226 7.83 8.76 -20.75
C MET A 226 8.50 7.90 -19.67
N VAL A 227 9.47 8.44 -18.94
CA VAL A 227 10.13 7.73 -17.84
C VAL A 227 9.15 7.38 -16.72
N LEU A 228 8.21 8.27 -16.36
CA LEU A 228 7.18 7.99 -15.35
C LEU A 228 6.28 6.81 -15.73
N VAL A 229 5.92 6.69 -17.02
CA VAL A 229 5.16 5.53 -17.52
C VAL A 229 5.99 4.25 -17.38
N ASP A 230 7.27 4.31 -17.70
CA ASP A 230 8.18 3.16 -17.60
C ASP A 230 8.43 2.73 -16.14
N ILE A 231 8.58 3.70 -15.22
CA ILE A 231 8.63 3.44 -13.76
C ILE A 231 7.41 2.64 -13.32
N TYR A 232 6.22 3.07 -13.75
CA TYR A 232 4.98 2.44 -13.34
C TYR A 232 4.81 1.05 -13.95
N LEU A 233 5.21 0.86 -15.21
CA LEU A 233 5.27 -0.46 -15.85
C LEU A 233 6.26 -1.39 -15.14
N HIS A 234 7.45 -0.90 -14.80
CA HIS A 234 8.46 -1.65 -14.05
C HIS A 234 7.90 -2.13 -12.71
N ALA A 235 7.27 -1.22 -11.95
CA ALA A 235 6.62 -1.57 -10.69
C ALA A 235 5.52 -2.64 -10.86
N HIS A 236 4.73 -2.61 -11.95
CA HIS A 236 3.76 -3.68 -12.22
C HIS A 236 4.42 -5.05 -12.40
N HIS A 237 5.54 -5.10 -13.14
CA HIS A 237 6.29 -6.32 -13.35
C HIS A 237 6.88 -6.86 -12.03
N ASP A 238 7.39 -5.99 -11.17
CA ASP A 238 7.94 -6.39 -9.87
C ASP A 238 6.87 -7.04 -8.98
N VAL A 239 5.65 -6.48 -8.95
CA VAL A 239 4.54 -7.07 -8.19
C VAL A 239 4.09 -8.40 -8.80
N LEU A 240 4.02 -8.48 -10.13
CA LEU A 240 3.70 -9.73 -10.83
C LEU A 240 4.71 -10.83 -10.51
N GLU A 241 6.00 -10.48 -10.49
CA GLU A 241 7.09 -11.39 -10.15
C GLU A 241 6.99 -11.85 -8.70
N LYS A 242 6.84 -10.94 -7.73
CA LYS A 242 6.62 -11.29 -6.31
C LYS A 242 5.45 -12.25 -6.11
N ILE A 243 4.32 -12.01 -6.79
CA ILE A 243 3.17 -12.91 -6.72
C ILE A 243 3.53 -14.31 -7.24
N ALA A 244 4.29 -14.38 -8.34
CA ALA A 244 4.63 -15.63 -9.00
C ALA A 244 5.74 -16.42 -8.29
N SER A 245 6.82 -15.77 -7.85
CA SER A 245 8.02 -16.42 -7.32
C SER A 245 8.07 -16.46 -5.79
N GLU A 246 7.31 -15.62 -5.09
CA GLU A 246 7.31 -15.59 -3.62
C GLU A 246 5.97 -15.98 -3.01
N TYR A 247 4.89 -15.27 -3.35
CA TYR A 247 3.62 -15.40 -2.62
C TYR A 247 2.89 -16.69 -2.95
N SER A 248 2.75 -17.01 -4.24
CA SER A 248 2.04 -18.23 -4.68
C SER A 248 2.75 -19.51 -4.21
N PRO A 249 4.08 -19.66 -4.38
CA PRO A 249 4.78 -20.86 -3.90
C PRO A 249 4.68 -21.07 -2.39
N ARG A 250 4.76 -20.00 -1.60
CA ARG A 250 4.61 -20.07 -0.13
C ARG A 250 3.19 -20.45 0.27
N LEU A 251 2.16 -19.91 -0.40
CA LEU A 251 0.77 -20.31 -0.18
C LEU A 251 0.53 -21.78 -0.53
N ASP A 252 1.15 -22.29 -1.61
CA ASP A 252 1.06 -23.69 -2.01
C ASP A 252 1.73 -24.61 -0.99
N SER A 253 2.86 -24.19 -0.41
CA SER A 253 3.51 -24.90 0.70
C SER A 253 2.59 -25.01 1.93
N ILE A 254 2.00 -23.89 2.36
CA ILE A 254 1.04 -23.85 3.48
C ILE A 254 -0.16 -24.79 3.21
N THR A 255 -0.71 -24.73 1.99
CA THR A 255 -1.83 -25.58 1.58
C THR A 255 -1.44 -27.06 1.67
N SER A 256 -0.28 -27.43 1.15
CA SER A 256 0.21 -28.81 1.12
C SER A 256 0.47 -29.35 2.53
N SER A 257 1.07 -28.54 3.40
CA SER A 257 1.28 -28.90 4.81
C SER A 257 -0.03 -29.12 5.55
N ALA A 258 -1.02 -28.24 5.38
CA ALA A 258 -2.33 -28.37 6.00
C ALA A 258 -3.06 -29.64 5.51
N GLN A 259 -3.00 -29.93 4.21
CA GLN A 259 -3.59 -31.16 3.65
C GLN A 259 -2.94 -32.44 4.22
N LEU A 260 -1.60 -32.45 4.35
CA LEU A 260 -0.88 -33.58 4.93
C LEU A 260 -1.28 -33.80 6.40
N LEU A 261 -1.31 -32.74 7.20
CA LEU A 261 -1.68 -32.80 8.62
C LEU A 261 -3.15 -33.22 8.79
N LYS A 262 -4.06 -32.73 7.95
CA LYS A 262 -5.46 -33.18 7.91
C LYS A 262 -5.53 -34.69 7.70
N LYS A 263 -4.87 -35.20 6.65
CA LYS A 263 -4.86 -36.63 6.30
C LYS A 263 -4.27 -37.50 7.42
N GLN A 264 -3.18 -37.05 8.05
CA GLN A 264 -2.58 -37.76 9.19
C GLN A 264 -3.54 -37.80 10.38
N ALA A 265 -4.19 -36.69 10.71
CA ALA A 265 -5.17 -36.62 11.79
C ALA A 265 -6.40 -37.51 11.52
N GLU A 266 -6.90 -37.55 10.28
CA GLU A 266 -7.98 -38.46 9.85
C GLU A 266 -7.59 -39.94 10.00
N GLN A 267 -6.37 -40.31 9.61
CA GLN A 267 -5.84 -41.67 9.77
C GLN A 267 -5.74 -42.07 11.25
N MET A 268 -5.21 -41.19 12.10
CA MET A 268 -5.15 -41.42 13.55
C MET A 268 -6.56 -41.51 14.15
N LEU A 269 -7.50 -40.69 13.69
CA LEU A 269 -8.88 -40.66 14.16
C LEU A 269 -9.62 -41.96 13.83
N ALA A 270 -9.33 -42.57 12.67
CA ALA A 270 -9.87 -43.87 12.28
C ALA A 270 -9.35 -45.02 13.17
N ALA A 271 -8.12 -44.92 13.67
CA ALA A 271 -7.51 -45.88 14.58
C ALA A 271 -7.83 -45.63 16.07
N THR A 272 -8.43 -44.49 16.41
CA THR A 272 -8.71 -44.09 17.80
C THR A 272 -10.11 -44.56 18.23
N PRO A 273 -10.25 -45.25 19.38
CA PRO A 273 -11.55 -45.65 19.93
C PRO A 273 -12.54 -44.49 20.08
N ARG A 274 -13.83 -44.81 20.11
CA ARG A 274 -14.88 -43.80 20.31
C ARG A 274 -14.87 -43.29 21.75
N GLY A 275 -14.99 -41.96 21.89
CA GLY A 275 -15.01 -41.27 23.18
C GLY A 275 -13.61 -41.06 23.75
N GLY A 276 -13.39 -39.92 24.40
CA GLY A 276 -12.13 -39.56 25.06
C GLY A 276 -11.42 -38.35 24.44
N SER A 277 -10.56 -37.72 25.24
CA SER A 277 -9.87 -36.47 24.90
C SER A 277 -8.96 -36.57 23.67
N GLN A 278 -8.34 -37.72 23.43
CA GLN A 278 -7.49 -37.93 22.25
C GLN A 278 -8.28 -37.82 20.94
N ARG A 279 -9.51 -38.34 20.93
CA ARG A 279 -10.40 -38.25 19.77
C ARG A 279 -10.81 -36.80 19.48
N GLU A 280 -11.16 -36.06 20.54
CA GLU A 280 -11.54 -34.64 20.46
C GLU A 280 -10.41 -33.76 19.91
N VAL A 281 -9.17 -34.01 20.32
CA VAL A 281 -7.97 -33.33 19.78
C VAL A 281 -7.81 -33.60 18.29
N LEU A 282 -7.93 -34.86 17.86
CA LEU A 282 -7.81 -35.22 16.45
C LEU A 282 -8.93 -34.60 15.59
N GLU A 283 -10.18 -34.61 16.08
CA GLU A 283 -11.30 -33.95 15.40
C GLU A 283 -11.08 -32.42 15.29
N THR A 284 -10.53 -31.80 16.33
CA THR A 284 -10.14 -30.38 16.31
C THR A 284 -9.05 -30.10 15.28
N ASN A 285 -8.03 -30.97 15.21
CA ASN A 285 -6.94 -30.85 14.22
C ASN A 285 -7.45 -30.99 12.78
N VAL A 286 -8.36 -31.93 12.52
CA VAL A 286 -8.98 -32.09 11.19
C VAL A 286 -9.72 -30.81 10.80
N LYS A 287 -10.57 -30.28 11.69
CA LYS A 287 -11.31 -29.03 11.44
C LYS A 287 -10.39 -27.83 11.23
N ALA A 288 -9.34 -27.70 12.03
CA ALA A 288 -8.38 -26.60 11.90
C ALA A 288 -7.67 -26.64 10.54
N ASN A 289 -7.14 -27.79 10.13
CA ASN A 289 -6.47 -27.91 8.82
C ASN A 289 -7.45 -27.78 7.65
N GLU A 290 -8.70 -28.22 7.80
CA GLU A 290 -9.74 -28.01 6.79
C GLU A 290 -10.04 -26.52 6.57
N ARG A 291 -10.15 -25.72 7.64
CA ARG A 291 -10.30 -24.26 7.57
C ARG A 291 -9.10 -23.59 6.89
N THR A 292 -7.88 -24.02 7.21
CA THR A 292 -6.67 -23.51 6.53
C THR A 292 -6.71 -23.80 5.04
N VAL A 293 -7.09 -25.02 4.62
CA VAL A 293 -7.18 -25.39 3.20
C VAL A 293 -8.25 -24.57 2.47
N GLN A 294 -9.42 -24.37 3.08
CA GLN A 294 -10.49 -23.56 2.50
C GLN A 294 -10.06 -22.10 2.33
N THR A 295 -9.48 -21.50 3.37
CA THR A 295 -9.01 -20.11 3.35
C THR A 295 -7.87 -19.92 2.34
N ALA A 296 -6.93 -20.88 2.28
CA ALA A 296 -5.84 -20.85 1.30
C ALA A 296 -6.36 -20.94 -0.15
N SER A 297 -7.48 -21.62 -0.39
CA SER A 297 -8.12 -21.63 -1.71
C SER A 297 -8.64 -20.23 -2.10
N LEU A 298 -9.36 -19.57 -1.18
CA LEU A 298 -9.85 -18.20 -1.39
C LEU A 298 -8.70 -17.22 -1.61
N TYR A 299 -7.61 -17.39 -0.87
CA TYR A 299 -6.38 -16.61 -1.04
C TYR A 299 -5.77 -16.83 -2.43
N ARG A 300 -5.70 -18.08 -2.91
CA ARG A 300 -5.18 -18.39 -4.24
C ARG A 300 -6.00 -17.70 -5.33
N ASP A 301 -7.32 -17.69 -5.21
CA ASP A 301 -8.21 -17.02 -6.14
C ASP A 301 -8.02 -15.49 -6.11
N TYR A 302 -7.79 -14.92 -4.91
CA TYR A 302 -7.42 -13.51 -4.75
C TYR A 302 -6.12 -13.15 -5.49
N LEU A 303 -5.04 -13.92 -5.28
CA LEU A 303 -3.74 -13.68 -5.93
C LEU A 303 -3.83 -13.83 -7.44
N ARG A 304 -4.56 -14.84 -7.95
CA ARG A 304 -4.80 -15.01 -9.38
C ARG A 304 -5.58 -13.85 -9.98
N THR A 305 -6.59 -13.36 -9.26
CA THR A 305 -7.35 -12.18 -9.68
C THR A 305 -6.45 -10.94 -9.73
N GLN A 306 -5.56 -10.76 -8.76
CA GLN A 306 -4.59 -9.64 -8.77
C GLN A 306 -3.65 -9.77 -9.96
N GLN A 307 -3.06 -10.95 -10.16
CA GLN A 307 -2.13 -11.20 -11.24
C GLN A 307 -2.76 -10.92 -12.61
N ASN A 308 -4.01 -11.35 -12.83
CA ASN A 308 -4.73 -11.08 -14.07
C ASN A 308 -4.97 -9.58 -14.29
N LYS A 309 -5.41 -8.85 -13.25
CA LYS A 309 -5.61 -7.40 -13.33
C LYS A 309 -4.31 -6.65 -13.61
N LEU A 310 -3.24 -7.01 -12.90
CA LEU A 310 -1.92 -6.43 -13.08
C LEU A 310 -1.36 -6.71 -14.47
N ARG A 311 -1.54 -7.92 -15.02
CA ARG A 311 -1.12 -8.24 -16.39
C ARG A 311 -1.85 -7.41 -17.44
N ILE A 312 -3.17 -7.27 -17.32
CA ILE A 312 -3.97 -6.42 -18.23
C ILE A 312 -3.51 -4.96 -18.14
N SER A 313 -3.24 -4.47 -16.93
CA SER A 313 -2.70 -3.11 -16.70
C SER A 313 -1.32 -2.94 -17.35
N ALA A 314 -0.41 -3.90 -17.14
CA ALA A 314 0.94 -3.90 -17.72
C ALA A 314 0.93 -3.95 -19.26
N GLU A 315 0.03 -4.73 -19.86
CA GLU A 315 -0.17 -4.77 -21.31
C GLU A 315 -0.62 -3.40 -21.85
N LYS A 316 -1.55 -2.73 -21.17
CA LYS A 316 -1.97 -1.37 -21.52
C LYS A 316 -0.79 -0.39 -21.40
N LEU A 317 -0.09 -0.41 -20.27
CA LEU A 317 1.10 0.41 -19.99
C LEU A 317 2.22 0.20 -21.00
N THR A 318 2.37 -0.99 -21.58
CA THR A 318 3.36 -1.27 -22.62
C THR A 318 3.02 -0.55 -23.93
N SER A 319 1.74 -0.57 -24.34
CA SER A 319 1.27 0.19 -25.51
C SER A 319 1.45 1.69 -25.30
N ASP A 320 1.08 2.14 -24.11
CA ASP A 320 1.17 3.50 -23.62
C ASP A 320 2.61 4.05 -23.58
N LEU A 321 3.56 3.24 -23.08
CA LEU A 321 4.98 3.57 -23.11
C LEU A 321 5.48 3.70 -24.56
N SER A 322 4.96 2.87 -25.47
CA SER A 322 5.31 2.97 -26.89
C SER A 322 4.83 4.28 -27.51
N VAL A 323 3.62 4.74 -27.16
CA VAL A 323 3.08 6.05 -27.56
C VAL A 323 3.88 7.20 -26.95
N ALA A 324 4.19 7.14 -25.66
CA ALA A 324 4.99 8.14 -24.97
C ALA A 324 6.40 8.27 -25.59
N ARG A 325 7.03 7.14 -25.93
CA ARG A 325 8.32 7.09 -26.61
C ARG A 325 8.26 7.70 -28.01
N ASN A 326 7.24 7.36 -28.80
CA ASN A 326 7.07 7.95 -30.13
C ASN A 326 6.81 9.47 -30.05
N THR A 327 6.01 9.89 -29.08
CA THR A 327 5.75 11.32 -28.80
C THR A 327 7.04 12.03 -28.43
N TYR A 328 7.85 11.46 -27.54
CA TYR A 328 9.16 11.99 -27.16
C TYR A 328 10.08 12.18 -28.39
N GLN A 329 10.19 11.15 -29.24
CA GLN A 329 11.01 11.23 -30.46
C GLN A 329 10.48 12.29 -31.44
N THR A 330 9.16 12.48 -31.55
CA THR A 330 8.56 13.53 -32.38
C THR A 330 8.82 14.94 -31.82
N VAL A 331 8.76 15.10 -30.50
CA VAL A 331 9.13 16.35 -29.81
C VAL A 331 10.60 16.68 -30.01
N LYS A 332 11.47 15.67 -30.06
CA LYS A 332 12.90 15.84 -30.33
C LYS A 332 13.17 16.40 -31.74
N THR A 333 12.33 16.08 -32.74
CA THR A 333 12.50 16.48 -34.15
C THR A 333 11.82 17.80 -34.54
N GLY A 334 11.10 18.47 -33.64
CA GLY A 334 10.73 19.90 -33.78
C GLY A 334 9.38 20.22 -34.47
N GLY A 335 8.37 19.35 -34.36
CA GLY A 335 7.02 19.58 -34.90
C GLY A 335 6.16 20.60 -34.13
N ASP A 336 4.82 20.52 -34.30
CA ASP A 336 3.83 21.29 -33.54
C ASP A 336 3.37 20.45 -32.33
N LEU A 337 3.96 20.71 -31.15
CA LEU A 337 4.21 19.66 -30.15
C LEU A 337 3.30 19.67 -28.93
N ILE A 338 2.73 20.83 -28.59
CA ILE A 338 1.96 20.99 -27.34
C ILE A 338 0.65 20.17 -27.38
N SER A 339 0.00 20.06 -28.54
CA SER A 339 -1.22 19.27 -28.70
C SER A 339 -0.96 17.77 -28.54
N LEU A 340 0.13 17.26 -29.14
CA LEU A 340 0.55 15.85 -29.02
C LEU A 340 0.89 15.47 -27.58
N ILE A 341 1.63 16.34 -26.88
CA ILE A 341 2.02 16.12 -25.48
C ILE A 341 0.77 16.05 -24.58
N ASN A 342 -0.18 16.99 -24.75
CA ASN A 342 -1.43 16.99 -23.99
C ASN A 342 -2.27 15.72 -24.23
N ILE A 343 -2.32 15.23 -25.47
CA ILE A 343 -3.07 14.01 -25.82
C ILE A 343 -2.41 12.77 -25.19
N SER A 344 -1.08 12.66 -25.29
CA SER A 344 -0.33 11.56 -24.67
C SER A 344 -0.58 11.51 -23.16
N MET A 345 -0.43 12.65 -22.47
CA MET A 345 -0.59 12.72 -21.01
C MET A 345 -2.01 12.38 -20.54
N ARG A 346 -3.05 12.87 -21.24
CA ARG A 346 -4.46 12.55 -20.89
C ARG A 346 -4.83 11.10 -21.13
N THR A 347 -4.33 10.48 -22.19
CA THR A 347 -4.60 9.07 -22.49
C THR A 347 -4.11 8.19 -21.33
N LEU A 348 -2.98 8.56 -20.72
CA LEU A 348 -2.35 7.85 -19.62
C LEU A 348 -3.00 8.09 -18.27
N GLU A 349 -3.58 9.26 -18.03
CA GLU A 349 -4.40 9.50 -16.82
C GLU A 349 -5.53 8.48 -16.66
N SER A 350 -6.08 7.97 -17.77
CA SER A 350 -7.11 6.91 -17.77
C SER A 350 -6.60 5.52 -17.37
N VAL A 351 -5.28 5.30 -17.39
CA VAL A 351 -4.61 4.01 -17.14
C VAL A 351 -4.37 3.81 -15.65
N PHE A 352 -4.21 4.91 -14.91
CA PHE A 352 -4.02 4.94 -13.47
C PHE A 352 -5.30 4.62 -12.66
N GLY A 353 -6.44 4.38 -13.34
CA GLY A 353 -7.69 4.02 -12.70
C GLY A 353 -7.68 2.61 -12.11
N PHE A 354 -7.35 2.50 -10.83
CA PHE A 354 -7.36 1.22 -10.12
C PHE A 354 -8.79 0.77 -9.75
N VAL A 355 -9.11 -0.48 -10.06
CA VAL A 355 -10.31 -1.15 -9.56
C VAL A 355 -9.87 -2.22 -8.57
N LEU A 356 -10.08 -1.97 -7.26
CA LEU A 356 -9.89 -3.00 -6.26
C LEU A 356 -10.81 -4.20 -6.56
N PRO A 357 -10.33 -5.44 -6.39
CA PRO A 357 -11.16 -6.63 -6.52
C PRO A 357 -12.30 -6.60 -5.53
N ASP A 358 -13.50 -6.96 -6.00
CA ASP A 358 -14.63 -7.19 -5.11
C ASP A 358 -14.52 -8.60 -4.54
N LEU A 359 -14.37 -8.68 -3.22
CA LEU A 359 -14.29 -9.93 -2.45
C LEU A 359 -15.48 -10.04 -1.50
N SER A 360 -16.61 -9.44 -1.89
CA SER A 360 -17.83 -9.40 -1.09
C SER A 360 -18.41 -10.77 -0.71
N THR A 361 -17.86 -11.85 -1.27
CA THR A 361 -18.27 -13.23 -1.05
C THR A 361 -17.57 -13.93 0.13
N VAL A 362 -16.59 -13.31 0.79
CA VAL A 362 -15.73 -13.97 1.81
C VAL A 362 -16.00 -13.50 3.25
N TYR A 363 -17.15 -12.90 3.53
CA TYR A 363 -17.41 -12.28 4.84
C TYR A 363 -17.79 -13.26 5.95
N ASP A 364 -16.77 -13.84 6.58
CA ASP A 364 -16.78 -14.24 7.98
C ASP A 364 -15.52 -13.69 8.67
N GLN A 365 -15.65 -13.09 9.86
CA GLN A 365 -14.52 -12.64 10.67
C GLN A 365 -13.52 -13.76 10.94
N GLU A 366 -13.99 -15.01 11.03
CA GLU A 366 -13.12 -16.16 11.22
C GLU A 366 -12.21 -16.40 10.00
N VAL A 367 -12.74 -16.22 8.79
CA VAL A 367 -11.95 -16.36 7.54
C VAL A 367 -10.93 -15.23 7.42
N LEU A 368 -11.30 -13.99 7.75
CA LEU A 368 -10.36 -12.86 7.69
C LEU A 368 -9.17 -13.05 8.65
N LYS A 369 -9.42 -13.53 9.88
CA LYS A 369 -8.34 -13.86 10.83
C LYS A 369 -7.42 -14.95 10.30
N GLU A 370 -7.98 -16.00 9.70
CA GLU A 370 -7.19 -17.06 9.10
C GLU A 370 -6.39 -16.56 7.89
N PHE A 371 -6.95 -15.61 7.13
CA PHE A 371 -6.27 -14.93 6.02
C PHE A 371 -5.05 -14.13 6.50
N GLU A 372 -5.21 -13.33 7.56
CA GLU A 372 -4.12 -12.60 8.22
C GLU A 372 -3.04 -13.56 8.74
N ARG A 373 -3.45 -14.67 9.36
CA ARG A 373 -2.52 -15.72 9.84
C ARG A 373 -1.71 -16.31 8.70
N ILE A 374 -2.34 -16.64 7.57
CA ILE A 374 -1.66 -17.14 6.36
C ILE A 374 -0.71 -16.07 5.82
N THR A 375 -1.13 -14.81 5.73
CA THR A 375 -0.26 -13.69 5.34
C THR A 375 0.98 -13.60 6.22
N GLY A 376 0.83 -13.72 7.54
CA GLY A 376 1.95 -13.77 8.48
C GLY A 376 2.92 -14.92 8.21
N GLN A 377 2.42 -16.10 7.84
CA GLN A 377 3.26 -17.23 7.47
C GLN A 377 3.98 -17.00 6.14
N ILE A 378 3.30 -16.44 5.15
CA ILE A 378 3.93 -16.08 3.86
C ILE A 378 5.06 -15.08 4.10
N ARG A 379 4.89 -14.07 4.97
CA ARG A 379 5.93 -13.08 5.27
C ARG A 379 7.11 -13.61 6.09
N LYS A 380 6.89 -14.54 7.01
CA LYS A 380 7.95 -15.13 7.85
C LYS A 380 8.88 -16.09 7.11
N GLY A 381 8.49 -16.55 5.92
CA GLY A 381 9.35 -17.37 5.06
C GLY A 381 10.44 -16.58 4.31
N SER A 382 10.63 -15.28 4.63
CA SER A 382 11.61 -14.37 4.02
C SER A 382 12.96 -14.39 4.72
#